data_AF-A0A257V5E7-F1
#
_entry.id   AF-A0A257V5E7-F1
#
_cell.length_a   1.000
_cell.length_b   1.000
_cell.length_c   1.000
_cell.angle_alpha   90.00
_cell.angle_beta   90.00
_cell.angle_gamma   90.00
#
_symmetry.space_group_name_H-M   'P 1'
#
loop_
_entity.id
_entity.type
_entity.pdbx_description
1 polymer ?
#
loop_
_entity_poly.entity_id
_entity_poly.type
_entity_poly.pdbx_seq_one_letter_code
_entity_poly.pdbx_strand_id
1 'polypeptide(L)'
;NSLFNFLQTIGLGKVLSGNGGFVYGILNAFGLIVSKDGSNTTSVGFSLFNMAGQFVTIIGVLVSTALAKRYGKKAVFVTGLFFTAVFTALFIVLPAQAIGFAFLLNILKSLAYGPTIPLLWAMMADVADYSEWKTNRRATGLVFAGIVFGLKAGLGLGGAICGWILSAYDYAPNAVQTGRALFGIRMAASIYPALTFFVGVVAILFYGIDKKLNIQIQNELAERHKAFEYS
;
A
#
# COMPACT_ATOMS: atom_id res chain seq x y z
N ASN A 1 29.83 7.47 0.95
CA ASN A 1 28.46 6.94 0.73
C ASN A 1 27.56 7.34 1.88
N SER A 2 26.66 8.30 1.68
CA SER A 2 25.69 8.76 2.69
C SER A 2 24.79 7.65 3.23
N LEU A 3 24.45 6.66 2.40
CA LEU A 3 23.69 5.46 2.79
C LEU A 3 24.48 4.55 3.75
N PHE A 4 25.78 4.40 3.51
CA PHE A 4 26.67 3.64 4.38
C PHE A 4 26.79 4.28 5.77
N ASN A 5 26.93 5.62 5.83
CA ASN A 5 26.99 6.34 7.10
C ASN A 5 25.67 6.23 7.88
N PHE A 6 24.52 6.32 7.20
CA PHE A 6 23.20 6.13 7.83
C PHE A 6 23.01 4.72 8.42
N LEU A 7 23.42 3.68 7.67
CA LEU A 7 23.39 2.30 8.16
C LEU A 7 24.33 2.06 9.35
N GLN A 8 25.48 2.74 9.40
CA GLN A 8 26.36 2.73 10.57
C GLN A 8 25.72 3.41 11.79
N THR A 9 25.04 4.56 11.61
CA THR A 9 24.35 5.28 12.69
C THR A 9 23.18 4.47 13.30
N ILE A 10 22.49 3.67 12.49
CA ILE A 10 21.42 2.76 12.96
C ILE A 10 21.97 1.51 13.69
N GLY A 11 23.30 1.35 13.76
CA GLY A 11 23.94 0.27 14.52
C GLY A 11 24.17 -1.03 13.72
N LEU A 12 23.76 -1.08 12.45
CA LEU A 12 24.02 -2.22 11.56
C LEU A 12 25.50 -2.35 11.18
N GLY A 13 26.29 -1.28 11.32
CA GLY A 13 27.75 -1.33 11.18
C GLY A 13 28.47 -2.08 12.31
N LYS A 14 27.87 -2.22 13.49
CA LYS A 14 28.47 -2.89 14.67
C LYS A 14 28.16 -4.39 14.74
N VAL A 15 27.21 -4.90 13.96
CA VAL A 15 26.88 -6.34 13.91
C VAL A 15 28.03 -7.17 13.31
N LEU A 16 29.01 -6.52 12.69
CA LEU A 16 30.19 -7.14 12.08
C LEU A 16 31.19 -7.74 13.08
N SER A 17 31.04 -7.54 14.40
CA SER A 17 31.97 -8.12 15.39
C SER A 17 31.33 -9.07 16.40
N GLY A 18 30.04 -9.40 16.26
CA GLY A 18 29.32 -10.25 17.20
C GLY A 18 29.01 -11.63 16.61
N ASN A 19 29.64 -12.67 17.15
CA ASN A 19 29.39 -14.10 16.89
C ASN A 19 27.93 -14.43 16.53
N GLY A 20 27.76 -15.35 15.58
CA GLY A 20 26.54 -16.00 15.07
C GLY A 20 25.37 -16.30 16.02
N GLY A 21 24.84 -15.29 16.70
CA GLY A 21 23.66 -15.38 17.55
C GLY A 21 22.36 -15.33 16.74
N PHE A 22 21.24 -15.62 17.40
CA PHE A 22 19.89 -15.57 16.81
C PHE A 22 19.60 -14.26 16.05
N VAL A 23 20.06 -13.13 16.58
CA VAL A 23 19.94 -11.81 15.93
C VAL A 23 20.74 -11.74 14.63
N TYR A 24 21.95 -12.33 14.58
CA TYR A 24 22.73 -12.42 13.34
C TYR A 24 22.05 -13.34 12.32
N GLY A 25 21.46 -14.46 12.77
CA GLY A 25 20.66 -15.34 11.92
C GLY A 25 19.45 -14.64 11.31
N ILE A 26 18.72 -13.84 12.10
CA ILE A 26 17.62 -12.98 11.62
C ILE A 26 18.14 -11.96 10.61
N LEU A 27 19.20 -11.22 10.95
CA LEU A 27 19.75 -10.20 10.06
C LEU A 27 20.29 -10.79 8.75
N ASN A 28 20.84 -12.01 8.78
CA ASN A 28 21.25 -12.74 7.58
C ASN A 28 20.04 -13.20 6.74
N ALA A 29 19.02 -13.76 7.39
CA ALA A 29 17.80 -14.19 6.72
C ALA A 29 17.07 -13.03 6.02
N PHE A 30 17.14 -11.82 6.58
CA PHE A 30 16.60 -10.60 5.98
C PHE A 30 17.58 -9.86 5.05
N GLY A 31 18.78 -10.40 4.81
CA GLY A 31 19.78 -9.79 3.92
C GLY A 31 20.26 -8.41 4.39
N LEU A 32 20.26 -8.17 5.70
CA LEU A 32 20.60 -6.89 6.33
C LEU A 32 22.10 -6.78 6.72
N ILE A 33 22.91 -7.77 6.37
CA ILE A 33 24.34 -7.78 6.66
C ILE A 33 25.08 -7.01 5.57
N VAL A 34 25.75 -5.93 5.96
CA VAL A 34 26.60 -5.14 5.06
C VAL A 34 27.96 -5.84 4.91
N SER A 35 28.28 -6.33 3.72
CA SER A 35 29.61 -6.87 3.41
C SER A 35 30.70 -5.81 3.64
N LYS A 36 31.88 -6.21 4.12
CA LYS A 36 33.01 -5.30 4.43
C LYS A 36 33.46 -4.44 3.25
N ASP A 37 33.24 -4.90 2.02
CA ASP A 37 33.57 -4.18 0.77
C ASP A 37 32.54 -3.11 0.35
N GLY A 38 31.39 -3.00 1.04
CA GLY A 38 30.36 -2.01 0.72
C GLY A 38 29.59 -2.26 -0.59
N SER A 39 29.87 -3.35 -1.31
CA SER A 39 29.19 -3.73 -2.56
C SER A 39 27.69 -3.98 -2.39
N ASN A 40 27.27 -4.48 -1.22
CA ASN A 40 25.88 -4.82 -0.90
C ASN A 40 25.10 -3.70 -0.20
N THR A 41 25.71 -2.52 -0.01
CA THR A 41 25.11 -1.42 0.76
C THR A 41 23.78 -0.94 0.16
N THR A 42 23.64 -0.88 -1.16
CA THR A 42 22.39 -0.48 -1.84
C THR A 42 21.28 -1.51 -1.67
N SER A 43 21.61 -2.80 -1.79
CA SER A 43 20.64 -3.90 -1.63
C SER A 43 20.15 -4.00 -0.19
N VAL A 44 21.06 -3.93 0.79
CA VAL A 44 20.72 -3.91 2.23
C VAL A 44 19.83 -2.71 2.57
N GLY A 45 20.17 -1.52 2.06
CA GLY A 45 19.36 -0.32 2.26
C GLY A 45 17.95 -0.45 1.68
N PHE A 46 17.82 -1.02 0.48
CA PHE A 46 16.53 -1.29 -0.16
C PHE A 46 15.70 -2.32 0.62
N SER A 47 16.31 -3.41 1.08
CA SER A 47 15.64 -4.41 1.91
C SER A 47 15.14 -3.81 3.23
N LEU A 48 15.98 -3.02 3.92
CA LEU A 48 15.59 -2.33 5.15
C LEU A 48 14.44 -1.34 4.93
N PHE A 49 14.48 -0.59 3.82
CA PHE A 49 13.42 0.34 3.43
C PHE A 49 12.08 -0.35 3.25
N ASN A 50 12.05 -1.46 2.48
CA ASN A 50 10.83 -2.23 2.27
C ASN A 50 10.34 -2.89 3.57
N MET A 51 11.26 -3.43 4.37
CA MET A 51 10.91 -4.12 5.61
C MET A 51 10.32 -3.16 6.63
N ALA A 52 10.93 -1.99 6.82
CA ALA A 52 10.40 -0.95 7.71
C ALA A 52 8.99 -0.51 7.29
N GLY A 53 8.79 -0.25 6.00
CA GLY A 53 7.46 0.05 5.46
C GLY A 53 6.45 -1.07 5.68
N GLN A 54 6.85 -2.32 5.53
CA GLN A 54 5.96 -3.47 5.72
C GLN A 54 5.56 -3.65 7.19
N PHE A 55 6.49 -3.50 8.14
CA PHE A 55 6.18 -3.55 9.58
C PHE A 55 5.19 -2.44 9.97
N VAL A 56 5.39 -1.22 9.47
CA VAL A 56 4.46 -0.10 9.71
C VAL A 56 3.10 -0.36 9.09
N THR A 57 3.06 -0.97 7.91
CA THR A 57 1.82 -1.36 7.23
C THR A 57 1.02 -2.34 8.09
N ILE A 58 1.67 -3.35 8.69
CA ILE A 58 1.02 -4.31 9.61
C ILE A 58 0.40 -3.57 10.80
N ILE A 59 1.13 -2.64 11.41
CA ILE A 59 0.59 -1.81 12.51
C ILE A 59 -0.63 -1.02 12.02
N GLY A 60 -0.56 -0.39 10.84
CA GLY A 60 -1.69 0.31 10.23
C GLY A 60 -2.92 -0.57 10.02
N VAL A 61 -2.73 -1.82 9.60
CA VAL A 61 -3.81 -2.81 9.45
C VAL A 61 -4.46 -3.12 10.81
N LEU A 62 -3.68 -3.30 11.87
CA LEU A 62 -4.22 -3.61 13.21
C LEU A 62 -5.05 -2.46 13.79
N VAL A 63 -4.64 -1.21 13.55
CA VAL A 63 -5.34 -0.02 14.06
C VAL A 63 -6.54 0.35 13.16
N SER A 64 -6.62 -0.21 11.94
CA SER A 64 -7.65 0.11 10.95
C SER A 64 -9.09 -0.04 11.46
N THR A 65 -9.39 -1.11 12.19
CA THR A 65 -10.74 -1.40 12.73
C THR A 65 -11.14 -0.39 13.80
N ALA A 66 -10.21 0.02 14.67
CA ALA A 66 -10.45 1.04 15.68
C ALA A 66 -10.75 2.41 15.02
N LEU A 67 -9.97 2.79 14.00
CA LEU A 67 -10.21 4.02 13.22
C LEU A 67 -11.55 3.96 12.50
N ALA A 68 -11.85 2.84 11.83
CA ALA A 68 -13.07 2.63 11.08
C ALA A 68 -14.32 2.75 11.96
N LYS A 69 -14.28 2.19 13.18
CA LYS A 69 -15.38 2.26 14.14
C LYS A 69 -15.63 3.70 14.60
N ARG A 70 -14.56 4.45 14.88
CA ARG A 70 -14.62 5.84 15.36
C ARG A 70 -15.03 6.84 14.28
N TYR A 71 -14.36 6.84 13.14
CA TYR A 71 -14.55 7.87 12.09
C TYR A 71 -15.40 7.40 10.90
N GLY A 72 -15.67 6.10 10.79
CA GLY A 72 -16.37 5.51 9.65
C GLY A 72 -15.42 5.03 8.55
N LYS A 73 -15.77 3.90 7.90
CA LYS A 73 -14.94 3.25 6.86
C LYS A 73 -14.59 4.21 5.72
N LYS A 74 -15.59 4.93 5.18
CA LYS A 74 -15.42 5.89 4.06
C LYS A 74 -14.40 6.99 4.39
N ALA A 75 -14.54 7.64 5.54
CA ALA A 75 -13.66 8.76 5.93
C ALA A 75 -12.20 8.31 6.13
N VAL A 76 -12.00 7.16 6.79
CA VAL A 76 -10.66 6.60 7.02
C VAL A 76 -10.03 6.16 5.70
N PHE A 77 -10.81 5.56 4.79
CA PHE A 77 -10.32 5.15 3.50
C PHE A 77 -9.92 6.33 2.61
N VAL A 78 -10.75 7.37 2.54
CA VAL A 78 -10.48 8.60 1.77
C VAL A 78 -9.24 9.32 2.30
N THR A 79 -9.16 9.53 3.61
CA THR A 79 -8.01 10.22 4.22
C THR A 79 -6.72 9.40 4.07
N GLY A 80 -6.78 8.08 4.28
CA GLY A 80 -5.65 7.17 4.09
C GLY A 80 -5.12 7.18 2.66
N LEU A 81 -6.01 7.07 1.67
CA LEU A 81 -5.64 7.16 0.25
C LEU A 81 -5.08 8.54 -0.13
N PHE A 82 -5.71 9.62 0.34
CA PHE A 82 -5.26 10.97 0.06
C PHE A 82 -3.84 11.21 0.59
N PHE A 83 -3.58 10.88 1.86
CA PHE A 83 -2.24 10.98 2.42
C PHE A 83 -1.23 10.07 1.72
N THR A 84 -1.64 8.85 1.33
CA THR A 84 -0.79 7.96 0.53
C THR A 84 -0.42 8.60 -0.82
N ALA A 85 -1.37 9.22 -1.51
CA ALA A 85 -1.12 9.92 -2.77
C ALA A 85 -0.15 11.10 -2.58
N VAL A 86 -0.37 11.91 -1.54
CA VAL A 86 0.49 13.06 -1.21
C VAL A 86 1.91 12.62 -0.87
N PHE A 87 2.10 11.62 0.00
CA PHE A 87 3.43 11.11 0.35
C PHE A 87 4.14 10.44 -0.83
N THR A 88 3.38 9.80 -1.71
CA THR A 88 3.94 9.21 -2.94
C THR A 88 4.35 10.29 -3.94
N ALA A 89 3.58 11.37 -4.06
CA ALA A 89 3.93 12.52 -4.90
C ALA A 89 5.14 13.30 -4.35
N LEU A 90 5.21 13.51 -3.03
CA LEU A 90 6.34 14.15 -2.34
C LEU A 90 7.68 13.45 -2.58
N PHE A 91 7.66 12.17 -2.96
CA PHE A 91 8.84 11.41 -3.29
C PHE A 91 9.62 11.98 -4.50
N ILE A 92 8.98 12.76 -5.38
CA ILE A 92 9.66 13.36 -6.53
C ILE A 92 10.61 14.50 -6.16
N VAL A 93 10.30 15.23 -5.08
CA VAL A 93 11.07 16.41 -4.64
C VAL A 93 12.32 16.00 -3.85
N LEU A 94 12.48 14.71 -3.57
CA LEU A 94 13.54 14.23 -2.70
C LEU A 94 14.92 14.23 -3.38
N PRO A 95 15.92 14.94 -2.81
CA PRO A 95 17.29 14.83 -3.26
C PRO A 95 17.82 13.42 -2.99
N ALA A 96 18.64 12.89 -3.91
CA ALA A 96 19.25 11.56 -3.77
C ALA A 96 20.09 11.37 -2.49
N GLN A 97 20.48 12.48 -1.86
CA GLN A 97 21.31 12.53 -0.66
C GLN A 97 20.49 12.44 0.65
N ALA A 98 19.18 12.71 0.61
CA ALA A 98 18.31 12.82 1.79
C ALA A 98 17.67 11.47 2.18
N ILE A 99 18.50 10.44 2.37
CA ILE A 99 18.06 9.06 2.60
C ILE A 99 17.18 8.94 3.85
N GLY A 100 17.51 9.65 4.94
CA GLY A 100 16.68 9.63 6.15
C GLY A 100 15.25 10.15 5.93
N PHE A 101 15.10 11.16 5.07
CA PHE A 101 13.77 11.69 4.71
C PHE A 101 13.00 10.74 3.78
N ALA A 102 13.71 9.97 2.94
CA ALA A 102 13.10 8.92 2.13
C ALA A 102 12.49 7.82 3.00
N PHE A 103 13.21 7.38 4.04
CA PHE A 103 12.71 6.43 5.03
C PHE A 103 11.50 6.98 5.79
N LEU A 104 11.55 8.24 6.21
CA LEU A 104 10.42 8.89 6.89
C LEU A 104 9.16 8.94 6.00
N LEU A 105 9.30 9.36 4.74
CA LEU A 105 8.19 9.36 3.79
C LEU A 105 7.65 7.96 3.52
N ASN A 106 8.52 6.94 3.46
CA ASN A 106 8.09 5.56 3.30
C ASN A 106 7.25 5.09 4.49
N ILE A 107 7.71 5.37 5.72
CA ILE A 107 6.97 5.04 6.94
C ILE A 107 5.61 5.76 6.96
N LEU A 108 5.58 7.06 6.65
CA LEU A 108 4.35 7.85 6.59
C LEU A 108 3.38 7.31 5.53
N LYS A 109 3.88 7.00 4.33
CA LYS A 109 3.11 6.37 3.26
C LYS A 109 2.55 5.02 3.71
N SER A 110 3.38 4.15 4.28
CA SER A 110 2.97 2.83 4.76
C SER A 110 1.94 2.91 5.88
N LEU A 111 2.06 3.90 6.77
CA LEU A 111 1.09 4.13 7.84
C LEU A 111 -0.26 4.60 7.29
N ALA A 112 -0.26 5.48 6.28
CA ALA A 112 -1.47 5.95 5.63
C ALA A 112 -2.14 4.85 4.78
N TYR A 113 -1.33 4.02 4.11
CA TYR A 113 -1.81 2.96 3.23
C TYR A 113 -2.31 1.73 4.00
N GLY A 114 -1.65 1.34 5.10
CA GLY A 114 -1.98 0.12 5.84
C GLY A 114 -3.46 -0.02 6.22
N PRO A 115 -4.11 0.99 6.81
CA PRO A 115 -5.53 0.92 7.15
C PRO A 115 -6.46 0.72 5.95
N THR A 116 -6.06 1.17 4.75
CA THR A 116 -6.89 1.09 3.56
C THR A 116 -7.05 -0.37 3.07
N ILE A 117 -6.05 -1.22 3.27
CA ILE A 117 -6.07 -2.62 2.80
C ILE A 117 -7.28 -3.40 3.34
N PRO A 118 -7.48 -3.55 4.68
CA PRO A 118 -8.64 -4.28 5.22
C PRO A 118 -9.95 -3.52 5.00
N LEU A 119 -9.91 -2.19 4.99
CA LEU A 119 -11.09 -1.36 4.74
C LEU A 119 -11.66 -1.56 3.34
N LEU A 120 -10.81 -1.74 2.32
CA LEU A 120 -11.25 -2.04 0.96
C LEU A 120 -12.12 -3.30 0.94
N TRP A 121 -11.65 -4.38 1.56
CA TRP A 121 -12.39 -5.64 1.65
C TRP A 121 -13.71 -5.49 2.42
N ALA A 122 -13.70 -4.76 3.52
CA ALA A 122 -14.91 -4.46 4.27
C ALA A 122 -15.92 -3.66 3.45
N MET A 123 -15.47 -2.69 2.63
CA MET A 123 -16.34 -1.89 1.77
C MET A 123 -16.88 -2.69 0.57
N MET A 124 -16.13 -3.67 0.06
CA MET A 124 -16.63 -4.60 -0.96
C MET A 124 -17.76 -5.48 -0.42
N ALA A 125 -17.64 -5.95 0.82
CA ALA A 125 -18.72 -6.66 1.51
C ALA A 125 -19.95 -5.76 1.70
N ASP A 126 -19.76 -4.51 2.12
CA ASP A 126 -20.85 -3.54 2.28
C ASP A 126 -21.63 -3.31 0.97
N VAL A 127 -20.95 -3.34 -0.18
CA VAL A 127 -21.58 -3.24 -1.51
C VAL A 127 -22.35 -4.52 -1.88
N ALA A 128 -21.81 -5.69 -1.56
CA ALA A 128 -22.51 -6.96 -1.76
C ALA A 128 -23.79 -7.03 -0.93
N ASP A 129 -23.73 -6.60 0.33
CA ASP A 129 -24.89 -6.54 1.23
C ASP A 129 -25.93 -5.51 0.73
N TYR A 130 -25.49 -4.35 0.24
CA TYR A 130 -26.38 -3.37 -0.38
C TYR A 130 -27.10 -3.93 -1.62
N SER A 131 -26.40 -4.71 -2.43
CA SER A 131 -27.00 -5.40 -3.59
C SER A 131 -28.06 -6.41 -3.16
N GLU A 132 -27.79 -7.22 -2.14
CA GLU A 132 -28.76 -8.17 -1.57
C GLU A 132 -29.99 -7.43 -1.02
N TRP A 133 -29.78 -6.37 -0.25
CA TRP A 133 -30.84 -5.57 0.33
C TRP A 133 -31.81 -5.00 -0.72
N LYS A 134 -31.28 -4.49 -1.84
CA LYS A 134 -32.07 -3.89 -2.92
C LYS A 134 -32.74 -4.92 -3.84
N THR A 135 -32.10 -6.06 -4.08
CA THR A 135 -32.60 -7.08 -5.04
C THR A 135 -33.35 -8.23 -4.37
N ASN A 136 -33.28 -8.33 -3.04
CA ASN A 136 -33.85 -9.41 -2.23
C ASN A 136 -33.40 -10.82 -2.68
N ARG A 137 -32.31 -10.90 -3.47
CA ARG A 137 -31.69 -12.15 -3.95
C ARG A 137 -30.26 -12.19 -3.44
N ARG A 138 -29.88 -13.34 -2.88
CA ARG A 138 -28.54 -13.60 -2.36
C ARG A 138 -27.55 -13.82 -3.51
N ALA A 139 -27.19 -12.74 -4.19
CA ALA A 139 -26.27 -12.72 -5.34
C ALA A 139 -24.87 -12.22 -4.97
N THR A 140 -24.49 -12.32 -3.69
CA THR A 140 -23.21 -11.84 -3.14
C THR A 140 -22.01 -12.39 -3.91
N GLY A 141 -22.03 -13.69 -4.26
CA GLY A 141 -20.95 -14.31 -5.05
C GLY A 141 -20.72 -13.68 -6.42
N LEU A 142 -21.80 -13.32 -7.14
CA LEU A 142 -21.70 -12.67 -8.44
C LEU A 142 -21.15 -11.24 -8.31
N VAL A 143 -21.59 -10.51 -7.28
CA VAL A 143 -21.10 -9.15 -6.99
C VAL A 143 -19.61 -9.18 -6.64
N PHE A 144 -19.20 -10.07 -5.73
CA PHE A 144 -17.79 -10.24 -5.37
C PHE A 144 -16.94 -10.65 -6.57
N ALA A 145 -17.43 -11.57 -7.42
CA ALA A 145 -16.73 -11.98 -8.63
C ALA A 145 -16.52 -10.80 -9.58
N GLY A 146 -17.54 -9.97 -9.80
CA GLY A 146 -17.43 -8.76 -10.62
C GLY A 146 -16.41 -7.75 -10.07
N ILE A 147 -16.41 -7.54 -8.75
CA ILE A 147 -15.45 -6.62 -8.11
C ILE A 147 -14.01 -7.15 -8.24
N VAL A 148 -13.77 -8.43 -7.93
CA VAL A 148 -12.43 -9.03 -8.02
C VAL A 148 -11.95 -9.13 -9.47
N PHE A 149 -12.86 -9.37 -10.42
CA PHE A 149 -12.54 -9.30 -11.84
C PHE A 149 -12.06 -7.90 -12.23
N GLY A 150 -12.79 -6.86 -11.83
CA GLY A 150 -12.37 -5.47 -12.03
C GLY A 150 -11.01 -5.15 -11.42
N LEU A 151 -10.75 -5.63 -10.20
CA LEU A 151 -9.45 -5.49 -9.53
C LEU A 151 -8.32 -6.14 -10.34
N LYS A 152 -8.49 -7.40 -10.78
CA LYS A 152 -7.50 -8.12 -11.57
C LYS A 152 -7.26 -7.47 -12.94
N ALA A 153 -8.34 -7.06 -13.60
CA ALA A 153 -8.25 -6.33 -14.87
C ALA A 153 -7.48 -5.01 -14.69
N GLY A 154 -7.76 -4.27 -13.60
CA GLY A 154 -7.05 -3.04 -13.25
C GLY A 154 -5.57 -3.27 -12.97
N LEU A 155 -5.20 -4.36 -12.29
CA LEU A 155 -3.80 -4.72 -12.06
C LEU A 155 -3.08 -5.07 -13.37
N GLY A 156 -3.72 -5.82 -14.27
CA GLY A 156 -3.17 -6.15 -15.58
C GLY A 156 -2.99 -4.91 -16.46
N LEU A 157 -4.01 -4.07 -16.57
CA LEU A 157 -3.96 -2.82 -17.32
C LEU A 157 -2.94 -1.84 -16.73
N GLY A 158 -2.90 -1.72 -15.39
CA GLY A 158 -1.92 -0.88 -14.70
C GLY A 158 -0.49 -1.32 -14.98
N GLY A 159 -0.21 -2.62 -14.93
CA GLY A 159 1.09 -3.17 -15.30
C GLY A 159 1.48 -2.87 -16.75
N ALA A 160 0.54 -3.05 -17.69
CA ALA A 160 0.77 -2.74 -19.10
C ALA A 160 1.05 -1.25 -19.34
N ILE A 161 0.26 -0.36 -18.73
CA ILE A 161 0.46 1.09 -18.80
C ILE A 161 1.83 1.48 -18.24
N CYS A 162 2.22 0.93 -17.09
CA CYS A 162 3.56 1.16 -16.53
C CYS A 162 4.67 0.71 -17.49
N GLY A 163 4.51 -0.44 -18.14
CA GLY A 163 5.45 -0.93 -19.16
C GLY A 163 5.56 0.00 -20.37
N TRP A 164 4.44 0.47 -20.90
CA TRP A 164 4.42 1.42 -22.03
C TRP A 164 5.04 2.76 -21.67
N ILE A 165 4.77 3.28 -20.46
CA ILE A 165 5.40 4.50 -19.96
C ILE A 165 6.92 4.31 -19.93
N LEU A 166 7.42 3.23 -19.33
CA LEU A 166 8.86 2.97 -19.26
C LEU A 166 9.50 2.84 -20.66
N SER A 167 8.82 2.14 -21.57
CA SER A 167 9.27 2.03 -22.96
C SER A 167 9.34 3.39 -23.66
N ALA A 168 8.42 4.31 -23.37
CA ALA A 168 8.44 5.67 -23.93
C ALA A 168 9.55 6.56 -23.38
N TYR A 169 10.16 6.18 -22.25
CA TYR A 169 11.35 6.83 -21.67
C TYR A 169 12.66 6.13 -22.06
N ASP A 170 12.63 5.26 -23.07
CA ASP A 170 13.81 4.51 -23.56
C ASP A 170 14.45 3.64 -22.46
N TYR A 171 13.62 3.06 -21.58
CA TYR A 171 14.09 2.14 -20.56
C TYR A 171 14.63 0.85 -21.20
N ALA A 172 15.90 0.54 -20.94
CA ALA A 172 16.58 -0.65 -21.45
C ALA A 172 16.93 -1.60 -20.28
N PRO A 173 16.22 -2.72 -20.07
CA PRO A 173 16.50 -3.61 -18.94
C PRO A 173 17.94 -4.12 -18.97
N ASN A 174 18.58 -4.19 -17.80
CA ASN A 174 19.97 -4.64 -17.61
C ASN A 174 21.07 -3.81 -18.31
N ALA A 175 20.73 -2.63 -18.87
CA ALA A 175 21.70 -1.69 -19.42
C ALA A 175 21.90 -0.46 -18.52
N VAL A 176 22.96 0.32 -18.77
CA VAL A 176 23.14 1.63 -18.14
C VAL A 176 22.05 2.56 -18.64
N GLN A 177 21.19 3.02 -17.72
CA GLN A 177 20.05 3.86 -18.06
C GLN A 177 20.49 5.26 -18.45
N THR A 178 19.87 5.81 -19.50
CA THR A 178 20.04 7.22 -19.86
C THR A 178 19.44 8.13 -18.79
N GLY A 179 19.86 9.40 -18.74
CA GLY A 179 19.26 10.38 -17.82
C GLY A 179 17.74 10.51 -17.98
N ARG A 180 17.23 10.31 -19.21
CA ARG A 180 15.81 10.29 -19.54
C ARG A 180 15.10 9.04 -18.98
N ALA A 181 15.70 7.86 -19.10
CA ALA A 181 15.17 6.63 -18.52
C ALA A 181 15.12 6.70 -16.98
N LEU A 182 16.16 7.25 -16.34
CA LEU A 182 16.18 7.48 -14.89
C LEU A 182 15.08 8.44 -14.42
N PHE A 183 14.82 9.50 -15.18
CA PHE A 183 13.70 10.40 -14.91
C PHE A 183 12.35 9.68 -15.05
N GLY A 184 12.17 8.89 -16.12
CA GLY A 184 10.98 8.07 -16.33
C GLY A 184 10.71 7.10 -15.19
N ILE A 185 11.73 6.39 -14.70
CA ILE A 185 11.62 5.50 -13.54
C ILE A 185 11.17 6.26 -12.28
N ARG A 186 11.75 7.43 -12.03
CA ARG A 186 11.36 8.27 -10.88
C ARG A 186 9.89 8.71 -10.98
N MET A 187 9.44 9.10 -12.17
CA MET A 187 8.04 9.48 -12.43
C MET A 187 7.09 8.29 -12.24
N ALA A 188 7.46 7.11 -12.75
CA ALA A 188 6.73 5.85 -12.60
C ALA A 188 6.63 5.36 -11.15
N ALA A 189 7.60 5.71 -10.30
CA ALA A 189 7.57 5.37 -8.89
C ALA A 189 6.80 6.39 -8.01
N SER A 190 6.53 7.60 -8.52
CA SER A 190 5.98 8.71 -7.73
C SER A 190 4.68 9.29 -8.30
N ILE A 191 4.78 10.08 -9.37
CA ILE A 191 3.66 10.85 -9.91
C ILE A 191 2.58 9.97 -10.52
N TYR A 192 2.94 8.99 -11.36
CA TYR A 192 1.93 8.17 -12.02
C TYR A 192 1.10 7.35 -11.01
N PRO A 193 1.69 6.70 -9.99
CA PRO A 193 0.92 6.08 -8.90
C PRO A 193 0.14 7.10 -8.05
N ALA A 194 0.69 8.28 -7.79
CA ALA A 194 -0.03 9.30 -7.02
C ALA A 194 -1.32 9.77 -7.75
N LEU A 195 -1.25 9.92 -9.07
CA LEU A 195 -2.41 10.26 -9.90
C LEU A 195 -3.50 9.18 -9.83
N THR A 196 -3.13 7.91 -9.94
CA THR A 196 -4.10 6.81 -9.85
C THR A 196 -4.74 6.71 -8.46
N PHE A 197 -3.98 6.95 -7.40
CA PHE A 197 -4.54 7.07 -6.05
C PHE A 197 -5.50 8.26 -5.92
N PHE A 198 -5.18 9.40 -6.53
CA PHE A 198 -6.06 10.56 -6.52
C PHE A 198 -7.38 10.31 -7.25
N VAL A 199 -7.33 9.63 -8.41
CA VAL A 199 -8.54 9.16 -9.11
C VAL A 199 -9.36 8.24 -8.21
N GLY A 200 -8.70 7.35 -7.43
CA GLY A 200 -9.36 6.51 -6.44
C GLY A 200 -10.06 7.31 -5.33
N VAL A 201 -9.43 8.38 -4.82
CA VAL A 201 -10.04 9.29 -3.85
C VAL A 201 -11.31 9.92 -4.42
N VAL A 202 -11.22 10.45 -5.64
CA VAL A 202 -12.37 11.09 -6.32
C VAL A 202 -13.50 10.06 -6.56
N ALA A 203 -13.18 8.85 -7.00
CA ALA A 203 -14.17 7.78 -7.19
C ALA A 203 -14.95 7.46 -5.90
N ILE A 204 -14.29 7.56 -4.74
CA ILE A 204 -14.93 7.27 -3.44
C ILE A 204 -15.74 8.44 -2.90
N LEU A 205 -15.52 9.66 -3.40
CA LEU A 205 -16.44 10.75 -3.11
C LEU A 205 -17.85 10.43 -3.64
N PHE A 206 -17.94 9.76 -4.80
CA PHE A 206 -19.18 9.24 -5.37
C PHE A 206 -19.74 7.99 -4.68
N TYR A 207 -19.02 7.41 -3.71
CA TYR A 207 -19.50 6.27 -2.94
C TYR A 207 -20.64 6.70 -2.01
N GLY A 208 -21.87 6.33 -2.36
CA GLY A 208 -23.09 6.74 -1.66
C GLY A 208 -23.43 5.98 -0.37
N ILE A 209 -22.65 4.96 0.00
CA ILE A 209 -22.92 4.18 1.22
C ILE A 209 -22.31 4.89 2.42
N ASP A 210 -23.15 5.64 3.14
CA ASP A 210 -22.81 6.27 4.41
C ASP A 210 -22.92 5.28 5.57
N LYS A 211 -22.26 5.58 6.70
CA LYS A 211 -22.26 4.78 7.93
C LYS A 211 -23.69 4.49 8.42
N LYS A 212 -24.62 5.46 8.30
CA LYS A 212 -26.03 5.26 8.67
C LYS A 212 -26.71 4.23 7.79
N LEU A 213 -26.53 4.34 6.47
CA LEU A 213 -27.10 3.41 5.50
C LEU A 213 -26.53 2.00 5.70
N ASN A 214 -25.23 1.89 5.95
CA ASN A 214 -24.59 0.60 6.24
C ASN A 214 -25.19 -0.08 7.47
N ILE A 215 -25.39 0.65 8.58
CA ILE A 215 -26.00 0.12 9.80
C ILE A 215 -27.46 -0.30 9.53
N GLN A 216 -28.22 0.50 8.78
CA GLN A 216 -29.59 0.18 8.41
C GLN A 216 -29.67 -1.14 7.62
N ILE A 217 -28.84 -1.29 6.58
CA ILE A 217 -28.79 -2.50 5.75
C ILE A 217 -28.49 -3.74 6.59
N GLN A 218 -27.50 -3.65 7.49
CA GLN A 218 -27.13 -4.76 8.36
C GLN A 218 -28.27 -5.18 9.29
N ASN A 219 -28.97 -4.20 9.89
CA ASN A 219 -30.11 -4.48 10.78
C ASN A 219 -31.27 -5.13 10.01
N GLU A 220 -31.66 -4.56 8.86
CA GLU A 220 -32.78 -5.07 8.06
C GLU A 220 -32.49 -6.46 7.48
N LEU A 221 -31.25 -6.72 7.02
CA LEU A 221 -30.86 -8.06 6.56
C LEU A 221 -30.87 -9.08 7.70
N ALA A 222 -30.38 -8.70 8.89
CA ALA A 222 -30.40 -9.58 10.06
C ALA A 222 -31.83 -9.94 10.49
N GLU A 223 -32.78 -9.00 10.41
CA GLU A 223 -34.20 -9.26 10.66
C GLU A 223 -34.80 -10.21 9.61
N ARG A 224 -34.51 -9.99 8.33
CA ARG A 224 -34.98 -10.88 7.25
C ARG A 224 -34.44 -12.29 7.38
N HIS A 225 -33.15 -12.46 7.68
CA HIS A 225 -32.54 -13.78 7.83
C HIS A 225 -33.15 -14.55 9.01
N LYS A 226 -33.43 -13.88 10.14
CA LYS A 226 -34.16 -14.49 11.26
C LYS A 226 -35.58 -14.91 10.85
N ALA A 227 -36.31 -14.06 10.14
CA ALA A 227 -37.67 -14.37 9.71
C ALA A 227 -37.76 -15.61 8.80
N PHE A 228 -36.77 -15.83 7.93
CA PHE A 228 -36.68 -17.04 7.10
C PHE A 228 -36.26 -18.30 7.87
N GLU A 229 -35.55 -18.17 8.99
CA GLU A 229 -35.10 -19.32 9.81
C GLU A 229 -36.24 -19.87 10.69
N TYR A 230 -37.29 -19.08 10.92
CA TYR A 230 -38.49 -19.45 11.69
C TYR A 230 -39.72 -19.79 10.83
N SER A 231 -39.61 -19.80 9.49
CA SER A 231 -40.67 -20.16 8.54
C SER A 231 -40.46 -21.54 7.93
#